data_AF-A0A1N6JGH2-F1
#
_entry.id   AF-A0A1N6JGH2-F1
#
_cell.length_a   1.000
_cell.length_b   1.000
_cell.length_c   1.000
_cell.angle_alpha   90.00
_cell.angle_beta   90.00
_cell.angle_gamma   90.00
#
_symmetry.space_group_name_H-M   'P 1'
#
loop_
_entity.id
_entity.type
_entity.pdbx_description
1 polymer ?
#
loop_
_entity_poly.entity_id
_entity_poly.type
_entity_poly.pdbx_seq_one_letter_code
_entity_poly.pdbx_strand_id
1 'polypeptide(L)'
;MRLPRLMTQRTMMAVAILAFSLAAGRHINRLARISSIRQHMDFVHATSEQRFRKASSVTRMSAASTHRDAGLRPLDLEAERRRAAWQIRMAEYHRMLSLKYDRAAWYPWAKVSTNQPRPK
;
A
#
# COMPACT_ATOMS: atom_id res chain seq x y z
N MET A 1 5.22 1.92 -65.28
CA MET A 1 6.18 1.34 -64.31
C MET A 1 5.43 0.89 -63.07
N ARG A 2 5.29 -0.42 -62.83
CA ARG A 2 4.63 -0.98 -61.63
C ARG A 2 5.68 -1.12 -60.52
N LEU A 3 5.56 -0.31 -59.48
CA LEU A 3 6.41 -0.40 -58.29
C LEU A 3 6.28 -1.79 -57.63
N PRO A 4 7.39 -2.36 -57.09
CA PRO A 4 7.39 -3.69 -56.50
C PRO A 4 6.61 -3.69 -55.18
N ARG A 5 5.31 -3.97 -55.24
CA ARG A 5 4.36 -3.99 -54.10
C ARG A 5 4.76 -4.94 -52.96
N LEU A 6 5.51 -6.00 -53.25
CA LEU A 6 5.84 -7.04 -52.28
C LEU A 6 6.87 -6.59 -51.22
N MET A 7 7.88 -5.80 -51.61
CA MET A 7 8.86 -5.28 -50.65
C MET A 7 8.25 -4.21 -49.74
N THR A 8 7.38 -3.36 -50.27
CA THR A 8 6.67 -2.32 -49.50
C THR A 8 5.67 -2.90 -48.51
N GLN A 9 4.99 -3.99 -48.84
CA GLN A 9 4.09 -4.68 -47.90
C GLN A 9 4.84 -5.33 -46.73
N ARG A 10 5.99 -5.97 -47.00
CA ARG A 10 6.81 -6.60 -45.95
C ARG A 10 7.39 -5.56 -44.99
N THR A 11 7.87 -4.42 -45.49
CA THR A 11 8.37 -3.34 -44.63
C THR A 11 7.24 -2.68 -43.84
N MET A 12 6.05 -2.49 -44.42
CA MET A 12 4.87 -1.99 -43.68
C MET A 12 4.47 -2.94 -42.53
N MET A 13 4.47 -4.26 -42.75
CA MET A 13 4.20 -5.22 -41.68
C MET A 13 5.26 -5.15 -40.57
N ALA A 14 6.55 -5.08 -40.93
CA ALA A 14 7.63 -4.97 -39.93
C ALA A 14 7.50 -3.69 -39.09
N VAL A 15 7.19 -2.56 -39.72
CA VAL A 15 6.97 -1.28 -39.03
C VAL A 15 5.73 -1.34 -38.14
N ALA A 16 4.63 -1.97 -38.61
CA ALA A 16 3.43 -2.15 -37.81
C ALA A 16 3.68 -2.99 -36.56
N ILE A 17 4.43 -4.10 -36.67
CA ILE A 17 4.79 -4.95 -35.53
C ILE A 17 5.68 -4.19 -34.54
N LEU A 18 6.67 -3.43 -35.03
CA LEU A 18 7.53 -2.58 -34.20
C LEU A 18 6.72 -1.52 -33.45
N ALA A 19 5.82 -0.81 -34.13
CA ALA A 19 4.95 0.19 -33.53
C ALA A 19 4.03 -0.42 -32.45
N PHE A 20 3.45 -1.61 -32.72
CA PHE A 20 2.63 -2.34 -31.74
C PHE A 20 3.43 -2.76 -30.51
N SER A 21 4.65 -3.26 -30.72
CA SER A 21 5.56 -3.68 -29.64
C SER A 21 5.96 -2.49 -28.76
N LEU A 22 6.27 -1.35 -29.37
CA LEU A 22 6.58 -0.09 -28.67
C LEU A 22 5.38 0.46 -27.90
N ALA A 23 4.18 0.41 -28.48
CA ALA A 23 2.95 0.83 -27.81
C ALA A 23 2.67 -0.07 -26.59
N ALA A 24 2.71 -1.39 -26.76
CA ALA A 24 2.52 -2.35 -25.68
C ALA A 24 3.56 -2.18 -24.57
N GLY A 25 4.83 -1.99 -24.91
CA GLY A 25 5.92 -1.79 -23.93
C GLY A 25 5.71 -0.56 -23.03
N ARG A 26 5.21 0.55 -23.59
CA ARG A 26 4.88 1.74 -22.79
C ARG A 26 3.75 1.49 -21.79
N HIS A 27 2.71 0.77 -22.19
CA HIS A 27 1.59 0.44 -21.30
C HIS A 27 2.01 -0.52 -20.19
N ILE A 28 2.82 -1.54 -20.50
CA ILE A 28 3.37 -2.48 -19.52
C ILE A 28 4.24 -1.75 -18.50
N ASN A 29 5.16 -0.89 -18.95
CA ASN A 29 6.02 -0.10 -18.05
C ASN A 29 5.21 0.83 -17.13
N ARG A 30 4.13 1.44 -17.65
CA ARG A 30 3.23 2.27 -16.83
C ARG A 30 2.53 1.46 -15.75
N LEU A 31 2.01 0.28 -16.09
CA LEU A 31 1.33 -0.60 -15.13
C LEU A 31 2.30 -1.17 -14.09
N ALA A 32 3.51 -1.55 -14.49
CA ALA A 32 4.56 -1.99 -13.58
C ALA A 32 4.95 -0.88 -12.58
N ARG A 33 5.08 0.37 -13.05
CA ARG A 33 5.33 1.52 -12.17
C ARG A 33 4.19 1.75 -11.18
N ILE A 34 2.93 1.65 -11.61
CA ILE A 34 1.76 1.79 -10.74
C ILE A 34 1.73 0.66 -9.69
N SER A 35 2.01 -0.58 -10.10
CA SER A 35 2.09 -1.74 -9.20
C SER A 35 3.19 -1.53 -8.15
N SER A 36 4.39 -1.12 -8.56
CA SER A 36 5.51 -0.83 -7.65
C SER A 36 5.18 0.25 -6.61
N ILE A 37 4.51 1.34 -7.02
CA ILE A 37 4.06 2.39 -6.08
C ILE A 37 3.08 1.80 -5.05
N ARG A 38 2.17 0.93 -5.49
CA ARG A 38 1.19 0.28 -4.59
C ARG A 38 1.86 -0.70 -3.63
N GLN A 39 2.82 -1.50 -4.09
CA GLN A 39 3.64 -2.36 -3.22
C GLN A 39 4.41 -1.55 -2.17
N HIS A 40 4.94 -0.39 -2.56
CA HIS A 40 5.61 0.50 -1.62
C HIS A 40 4.65 1.02 -0.54
N MET A 41 3.42 1.41 -0.91
CA MET A 41 2.40 1.84 0.05
C MET A 41 1.95 0.71 0.99
N ASP A 42 1.80 -0.50 0.47
CA ASP A 42 1.55 -1.69 1.30
C ASP A 42 2.66 -1.87 2.33
N PHE A 43 3.92 -1.87 1.89
CA PHE A 43 5.08 -1.99 2.77
C PHE A 43 5.12 -0.93 3.88
N VAL A 44 4.85 0.34 3.54
CA VAL A 44 4.80 1.43 4.51
C VAL A 44 3.74 1.16 5.57
N HIS A 45 2.53 0.77 5.16
CA HIS A 45 1.43 0.51 6.08
C HIS A 45 1.61 -0.77 6.90
N ALA A 46 2.14 -1.84 6.32
CA ALA A 46 2.51 -3.05 7.06
C ALA A 46 3.57 -2.75 8.14
N THR A 47 4.56 -1.90 7.80
CA THR A 47 5.57 -1.45 8.77
C THR A 47 4.95 -0.62 9.89
N SER A 48 4.05 0.31 9.56
CA SER A 48 3.32 1.10 10.54
C SER A 48 2.45 0.24 11.46
N GLU A 49 1.73 -0.76 10.92
CA GLU A 49 0.97 -1.72 11.72
C GLU A 49 1.88 -2.39 12.76
N GLN A 50 3.02 -2.94 12.32
CA GLN A 50 3.94 -3.61 13.23
C GLN A 50 4.44 -2.68 14.34
N ARG A 51 4.76 -1.42 14.01
CA ARG A 51 5.16 -0.41 15.01
C ARG A 51 4.06 -0.17 16.03
N PHE A 52 2.81 0.01 15.60
CA PHE A 52 1.69 0.24 16.51
C PHE A 52 1.36 -0.99 17.36
N ARG A 53 1.42 -2.20 16.79
CA ARG A 53 1.27 -3.44 17.56
C ARG A 53 2.33 -3.58 18.64
N LYS A 54 3.61 -3.38 18.29
CA LYS A 54 4.72 -3.41 19.26
C LYS A 54 4.52 -2.35 20.35
N ALA A 55 4.19 -1.12 19.98
CA ALA A 55 3.92 -0.04 20.93
C ALA A 55 2.77 -0.41 21.89
N SER A 56 1.66 -0.98 21.37
CA SER A 56 0.54 -1.43 22.22
C SER A 56 0.91 -2.54 23.19
N SER A 57 1.81 -3.45 22.80
CA SER A 57 2.32 -4.51 23.66
C SER A 57 3.17 -3.93 24.80
N VAL A 58 4.08 -3.00 24.47
CA VAL A 58 4.94 -2.33 25.46
C VAL A 58 4.10 -1.52 26.44
N THR A 59 3.12 -0.73 25.96
CA THR A 59 2.24 0.04 26.82
C THR A 59 1.38 -0.86 27.72
N ARG A 60 0.92 -2.02 27.23
CA ARG A 60 0.21 -3.01 28.07
C ARG A 60 1.09 -3.63 29.15
N MET A 61 2.33 -3.99 28.82
CA MET A 61 3.28 -4.55 29.78
C MET A 61 3.67 -3.52 30.85
N SER A 62 3.93 -2.28 30.45
CA SER A 62 4.19 -1.16 31.36
C SER A 62 3.03 -0.94 32.32
N ALA A 63 1.80 -0.82 31.80
CA ALA A 63 0.61 -0.64 32.62
C ALA A 63 0.41 -1.80 33.63
N ALA A 64 0.75 -3.04 33.24
CA ALA A 64 0.66 -4.20 34.10
C ALA A 64 1.76 -4.24 35.19
N SER A 65 3.00 -3.83 34.87
CA SER A 65 4.08 -3.75 35.86
C SER A 65 3.86 -2.59 36.84
N THR A 66 3.41 -1.42 36.36
CA THR A 66 3.23 -0.26 37.25
C THR A 66 2.05 -0.44 38.20
N HIS A 67 1.00 -1.18 37.81
CA HIS A 67 -0.07 -1.61 38.73
C HIS A 67 0.44 -2.56 39.84
N ARG A 68 1.52 -3.31 39.59
CA ARG A 68 2.10 -4.25 40.56
C ARG A 68 2.99 -3.54 41.59
N ASP A 69 3.69 -2.49 41.19
CA ASP A 69 4.76 -1.88 41.99
C ASP A 69 4.43 -0.50 42.60
N ALA A 70 3.44 0.24 42.09
CA ALA A 70 3.14 1.58 42.60
C ALA A 70 1.66 1.95 42.49
N GLY A 71 1.12 2.54 43.56
CA GLY A 71 -0.22 3.13 43.60
C GLY A 71 -0.36 4.35 42.68
N LEU A 72 -0.38 4.12 41.37
CA LEU A 72 -0.70 5.11 40.35
C LEU A 72 -2.06 5.73 40.64
N ARG A 73 -2.18 7.05 40.44
CA ARG A 73 -3.49 7.72 40.49
C ARG A 73 -4.37 7.13 39.38
N PRO A 74 -5.68 6.94 39.62
CA PRO A 74 -6.61 6.36 38.64
C PRO A 74 -6.58 7.06 37.27
N LEU A 75 -6.28 8.37 37.25
CA LEU A 75 -6.20 9.19 36.05
C LEU A 75 -5.09 8.74 35.07
N ASP A 76 -3.93 8.34 35.59
CA ASP A 76 -2.78 7.95 34.77
C ASP A 76 -3.00 6.57 34.15
N LEU A 77 -3.67 5.68 34.90
CA LEU A 77 -4.08 4.35 34.44
C LEU A 77 -5.11 4.40 33.31
N GLU A 78 -6.07 5.33 33.39
CA GLU A 78 -7.01 5.57 32.29
C GLU A 78 -6.31 6.14 31.04
N ALA A 79 -5.36 7.06 31.22
CA ALA A 79 -4.61 7.64 30.11
C ALA A 79 -3.80 6.57 29.36
N GLU A 80 -3.13 5.66 30.08
CA GLU A 80 -2.41 4.55 29.47
C GLU A 80 -3.34 3.56 28.74
N ARG A 81 -4.50 3.24 29.32
CA ARG A 81 -5.51 2.39 28.66
C ARG A 81 -6.03 3.03 27.38
N ARG A 82 -6.34 4.34 27.40
CA ARG A 82 -6.78 5.08 26.20
C ARG A 82 -5.69 5.09 25.13
N ARG A 83 -4.42 5.26 25.53
CA ARG A 83 -3.26 5.22 24.62
C ARG A 83 -3.11 3.85 23.96
N ALA A 84 -3.17 2.77 24.74
CA ALA A 84 -3.10 1.40 24.23
C ALA A 84 -4.26 1.10 23.27
N ALA A 85 -5.48 1.52 23.62
CA ALA A 85 -6.65 1.36 22.74
C ALA A 85 -6.50 2.13 21.42
N TRP A 86 -5.97 3.35 21.46
CA TRP A 86 -5.68 4.13 20.26
C TRP A 86 -4.61 3.46 19.39
N GLN A 87 -3.53 2.94 19.98
CA GLN A 87 -2.47 2.21 19.25
C GLN A 87 -3.03 0.96 18.56
N ILE A 88 -3.93 0.21 19.20
CA ILE A 88 -4.59 -0.95 18.59
C ILE A 88 -5.43 -0.53 17.38
N ARG A 89 -6.24 0.53 17.52
CA ARG A 89 -7.03 1.07 16.38
C ARG A 89 -6.14 1.52 15.22
N MET A 90 -5.00 2.15 15.52
CA MET A 90 -4.04 2.55 14.49
C MET A 90 -3.39 1.34 13.81
N ALA A 91 -3.08 0.28 14.55
CA ALA A 91 -2.58 -0.95 13.97
C ALA A 91 -3.61 -1.57 13.00
N GLU A 92 -4.87 -1.67 13.42
CA GLU A 92 -5.96 -2.19 12.58
C GLU A 92 -6.18 -1.34 11.32
N TYR A 93 -6.16 -0.01 11.47
CA TYR A 93 -6.25 0.93 10.35
C TYR A 93 -5.13 0.68 9.33
N HIS A 94 -3.88 0.57 9.80
CA HIS A 94 -2.74 0.34 8.92
C HIS A 94 -2.76 -1.05 8.28
N ARG A 95 -3.25 -2.07 9.00
CA ARG A 95 -3.48 -3.41 8.42
C ARG A 95 -4.48 -3.37 7.27
N MET A 96 -5.60 -2.68 7.46
CA MET A 96 -6.60 -2.50 6.39
C MET A 96 -6.02 -1.80 5.18
N LEU A 97 -5.21 -0.76 5.40
CA LEU A 97 -4.54 -0.05 4.31
C LEU A 97 -3.53 -0.92 3.58
N SER A 98 -2.72 -1.70 4.30
CA SER A 98 -1.73 -2.59 3.69
C SER A 98 -2.42 -3.58 2.74
N LEU A 99 -3.43 -4.31 3.25
CA LEU A 99 -4.22 -5.27 2.46
C LEU A 99 -4.88 -4.63 1.22
N LYS A 100 -5.33 -3.39 1.36
CA LYS A 100 -5.91 -2.63 0.24
C LYS A 100 -4.87 -2.37 -0.85
N TYR A 101 -3.67 -1.94 -0.46
CA TYR A 101 -2.60 -1.64 -1.41
C TYR A 101 -1.94 -2.89 -1.99
N ASP A 102 -1.82 -3.97 -1.21
CA ASP A 102 -1.38 -5.28 -1.70
C ASP A 102 -2.32 -5.75 -2.82
N ARG A 103 -3.63 -5.86 -2.56
CA ARG A 103 -4.62 -6.20 -3.60
C ARG A 103 -4.57 -5.24 -4.79
N ALA A 104 -4.36 -3.95 -4.55
CA ALA A 104 -4.24 -2.98 -5.64
C ALA A 104 -2.97 -3.19 -6.47
N ALA A 105 -1.87 -3.69 -5.91
CA ALA A 105 -0.64 -3.97 -6.65
C ALA A 105 -0.83 -5.09 -7.68
N TRP A 106 -1.65 -6.09 -7.36
CA TRP A 106 -2.03 -7.18 -8.28
C TRP A 106 -2.92 -6.71 -9.43
N TYR A 107 -3.73 -5.67 -9.21
CA TYR A 107 -4.64 -5.12 -10.21
C TYR A 107 -4.35 -3.63 -10.47
N PRO A 108 -3.21 -3.29 -11.12
CA PRO A 108 -2.74 -1.92 -11.28
C PRO A 108 -3.70 -1.02 -12.10
N TRP A 109 -4.53 -1.60 -12.95
CA TRP A 109 -5.57 -0.88 -13.70
C TRP A 109 -6.80 -0.53 -12.87
N ALA A 110 -7.04 -1.21 -11.74
CA ALA A 110 -8.20 -0.95 -10.89
C ALA A 110 -8.06 0.38 -10.14
N LYS A 111 -9.15 1.13 -10.02
CA LYS A 111 -9.20 2.36 -9.23
C LYS A 111 -9.17 2.00 -7.75
N VAL A 112 -8.23 2.60 -7.02
CA VAL A 112 -8.14 2.47 -5.56
C VAL A 112 -9.00 3.59 -4.96
N SER A 113 -9.93 3.25 -4.07
CA SER A 113 -10.72 4.28 -3.40
C SER A 113 -9.80 5.20 -2.58
N THR A 114 -10.10 6.50 -2.54
CA THR A 114 -9.35 7.44 -1.70
C THR A 114 -9.72 7.20 -0.23
N ASN A 115 -8.71 7.01 0.63
CA ASN A 115 -8.91 6.96 2.07
C ASN A 115 -8.93 8.40 2.61
N GLN A 116 -9.95 9.19 2.25
CA GLN A 116 -10.11 10.47 2.92
C GLN A 116 -10.52 10.20 4.38
N PRO A 117 -9.84 10.82 5.36
CA PRO A 117 -10.30 10.77 6.74
C PRO A 117 -11.72 11.34 6.77
N ARG A 118 -12.69 10.58 7.28
CA ARG A 118 -14.04 11.11 7.49
C ARG A 118 -13.91 12.29 8.46
N PRO A 119 -14.39 13.50 8.11
CA PRO A 119 -14.49 14.57 9.09
C PRO A 119 -15.38 14.10 10.23
N LYS A 120 -14.95 14.41 11.47
CA LYS A 120 -15.70 14.12 12.70
C LYS A 120 -16.84 15.10 12.87
#